data_AF-B2WP00-F1
#
_entry.id   AF-B2WP00-F1
#
_cell.length_a   1.000
_cell.length_b   1.000
_cell.length_c   1.000
_cell.angle_alpha   90.00
_cell.angle_beta   90.00
_cell.angle_gamma   90.00
#
_symmetry.space_group_name_H-M   'P 1'
#
loop_
_entity.id
_entity.type
_entity.pdbx_description
1 polymer ?
#
loop_
_entity_poly.entity_id
_entity_poly.type
_entity_poly.pdbx_seq_one_letter_code
_entity_poly.pdbx_strand_id
1 'polypeptide(L)'
;MSITSFDDRPGRGGFLTFNSGLPRIYLSCALPAPEKALLAWREEGYDTRFLPYDARTQSQAEYIASVKALSSTLNLGEHYALIAYGDAASVVLKTAQKPLAKCCAIIAFYPTVLPSPKTMYPNSHQLQVHIAGRSQTSPRPDMCAWKLYRYEKCATGFADPASPAYETVEANLAWTRTLSCVRKGFGKNLDLEPLAQAHWNAKFEDDDPDRASMDIIKNMTQDSPHVTVLPTLQGGVGRRKLAEFYGEFFVPSLVPDFEIRLVSRTMGVNRIVDEMVVSFTHSDEVDWILPGVKATHKRVEVAMVSVVAVRGDKLVSEHMYWDQASVLVQVGLLDPKVVPKKMKGEGLKMLPVVGAEAAKQLVEPQQGKYNRLLQVHGLLDGVNGN
;
A
#
# COMPACT_ATOMS: atom_id res chain seq x y z
N MET A 1 -4.04 28.95 -2.09
CA MET A 1 -3.09 28.40 -3.08
C MET A 1 -3.14 26.89 -3.00
N SER A 2 -3.94 26.25 -3.85
CA SER A 2 -3.98 24.79 -3.97
C SER A 2 -2.97 24.38 -5.04
N ILE A 3 -1.90 23.69 -4.64
CA ILE A 3 -0.90 23.10 -5.55
C ILE A 3 -1.08 21.58 -5.48
N THR A 4 -2.13 21.08 -6.13
CA THR A 4 -2.25 19.69 -6.55
C THR A 4 -3.19 19.68 -7.74
N SER A 5 -2.62 19.72 -8.95
CA SER A 5 -3.37 19.40 -10.16
C SER A 5 -3.60 17.89 -10.13
N PHE A 6 -4.84 17.48 -9.86
CA PHE A 6 -5.32 16.13 -10.13
C PHE A 6 -5.68 16.06 -11.63
N ASP A 7 -5.36 14.95 -12.29
CA ASP A 7 -5.76 14.72 -13.70
C ASP A 7 -7.21 14.23 -13.71
N ASP A 8 -8.14 15.13 -13.38
CA ASP A 8 -9.57 14.93 -13.57
C ASP A 8 -9.88 15.22 -15.04
N ARG A 9 -10.30 14.21 -15.80
CA ARG A 9 -10.99 14.47 -17.07
C ARG A 9 -12.48 14.34 -16.82
N PRO A 10 -13.25 15.44 -16.95
CA PRO A 10 -13.28 16.24 -18.17
C PRO A 10 -13.18 17.77 -17.93
N GLY A 11 -12.25 18.43 -18.62
CA GLY A 11 -12.14 19.89 -18.58
C GLY A 11 -10.78 20.41 -19.05
N ARG A 12 -10.50 20.29 -20.36
CA ARG A 12 -9.32 20.87 -21.02
C ARG A 12 -9.18 22.37 -20.72
N GLY A 13 -8.15 22.75 -19.97
CA GLY A 13 -7.70 24.13 -19.81
C GLY A 13 -6.20 24.25 -20.12
N GLY A 14 -5.82 24.30 -21.40
CA GLY A 14 -4.44 24.48 -21.84
C GLY A 14 -4.33 24.51 -23.37
N PHE A 15 -3.85 25.63 -23.91
CA PHE A 15 -3.92 26.04 -25.32
C PHE A 15 -3.11 25.19 -26.33
N LEU A 16 -2.47 24.08 -25.94
CA LEU A 16 -1.81 23.15 -26.88
C LEU A 16 -1.92 21.72 -26.34
N THR A 17 -2.69 20.86 -27.02
CA THR A 17 -2.69 19.41 -26.76
C THR A 17 -1.76 18.74 -27.75
N PHE A 18 -0.51 18.52 -27.34
CA PHE A 18 0.37 17.61 -28.08
C PHE A 18 -0.13 16.18 -27.82
N ASN A 19 -0.22 15.35 -28.87
CA ASN A 19 -0.39 13.91 -28.72
C ASN A 19 0.83 13.37 -27.96
N SER A 20 0.77 13.34 -26.64
CA SER A 20 1.79 12.71 -25.82
C SER A 20 1.47 11.22 -25.76
N GLY A 21 2.41 10.38 -26.23
CA GLY A 21 2.32 8.95 -25.99
C GLY A 21 2.30 8.64 -24.49
N LEU A 22 2.02 7.37 -24.13
CA LEU A 22 2.15 6.94 -22.74
C LEU A 22 3.57 7.24 -22.22
N PRO A 23 3.73 7.71 -20.98
CA PRO A 23 5.05 8.02 -20.45
C PRO A 23 5.92 6.76 -20.42
N ARG A 24 7.18 6.91 -20.80
CA ARG A 24 8.04 5.76 -21.11
C ARG A 24 8.92 5.38 -19.93
N ILE A 25 8.93 4.09 -19.59
CA ILE A 25 9.84 3.52 -18.59
C ILE A 25 10.77 2.54 -19.29
N TYR A 26 12.07 2.69 -19.04
CA TYR A 26 13.05 1.68 -19.42
C TYR A 26 13.46 0.88 -18.18
N LEU A 27 13.29 -0.44 -18.24
CA LEU A 27 13.84 -1.38 -17.27
C LEU A 27 15.17 -1.92 -17.78
N SER A 28 16.21 -1.86 -16.97
CA SER A 28 17.56 -2.27 -17.38
C SER A 28 18.22 -3.23 -16.41
N CYS A 29 18.55 -4.43 -16.92
CA CYS A 29 19.26 -5.50 -16.22
C CYS A 29 19.85 -6.48 -17.25
N ALA A 30 20.63 -7.47 -16.77
CA ALA A 30 21.32 -8.43 -17.63
C ALA A 30 20.38 -9.46 -18.28
N LEU A 31 19.38 -9.91 -17.53
CA LEU A 31 18.35 -10.82 -18.02
C LEU A 31 17.10 -10.02 -18.42
N PRO A 32 16.26 -10.53 -19.33
CA PRO A 32 14.97 -9.94 -19.60
C PRO A 32 14.21 -9.65 -18.30
N ALA A 33 13.68 -8.43 -18.16
CA ALA A 33 12.87 -8.10 -16.99
C ALA A 33 11.70 -9.10 -16.88
N PRO A 34 11.38 -9.63 -15.70
CA PRO A 34 10.27 -10.56 -15.54
C PRO A 34 8.99 -9.98 -16.12
N GLU A 35 8.21 -10.79 -16.83
CA GLU A 35 6.97 -10.35 -17.47
C GLU A 35 6.02 -9.68 -16.46
N LYS A 36 5.97 -10.23 -15.25
CA LYS A 36 5.20 -9.68 -14.13
C LYS A 36 5.60 -8.24 -13.77
N ALA A 37 6.89 -7.91 -13.82
CA ALA A 37 7.37 -6.55 -13.54
C ALA A 37 6.98 -5.58 -14.67
N LEU A 38 7.07 -6.02 -15.93
CA LEU A 38 6.64 -5.23 -17.09
C LEU A 38 5.13 -4.98 -17.06
N LEU A 39 4.34 -6.02 -16.75
CA LEU A 39 2.89 -5.94 -16.65
C LEU A 39 2.47 -4.95 -15.57
N ALA A 40 3.09 -5.01 -14.38
CA ALA A 40 2.76 -4.10 -13.29
C ALA A 40 2.93 -2.62 -13.66
N TRP A 41 3.96 -2.26 -14.43
CA TRP A 41 4.14 -0.88 -14.92
C TRP A 41 3.15 -0.51 -16.05
N ARG A 42 2.75 -1.47 -16.87
CA ARG A 42 1.71 -1.26 -17.89
C ARG A 42 0.34 -1.04 -17.28
N GLU A 43 0.01 -1.79 -16.23
CA GLU A 43 -1.21 -1.60 -15.41
C GLU A 43 -1.25 -0.22 -14.75
N GLU A 44 -0.08 0.36 -14.43
CA GLU A 44 0.05 1.75 -13.96
C GLU A 44 0.00 2.79 -15.11
N GLY A 45 -0.20 2.38 -16.35
CA GLY A 45 -0.36 3.26 -17.51
C GLY A 45 0.94 3.76 -18.14
N TYR A 46 2.04 3.00 -18.05
CA TYR A 46 3.34 3.35 -18.63
C TYR A 46 3.71 2.48 -19.85
N ASP A 47 4.31 3.09 -20.88
CA ASP A 47 4.98 2.36 -21.98
C ASP A 47 6.31 1.81 -21.45
N THR A 48 6.31 0.53 -21.07
CA THR A 48 7.46 -0.10 -20.42
C THR A 48 8.26 -0.93 -21.43
N ARG A 49 9.55 -0.59 -21.55
CA ARG A 49 10.50 -1.21 -22.48
C ARG A 49 11.69 -1.79 -21.74
N PHE A 50 12.29 -2.83 -22.31
CA PHE A 50 13.49 -3.44 -21.78
C PHE A 50 14.74 -2.88 -22.47
N LEU A 51 15.75 -2.53 -21.67
CA LEU A 51 17.07 -2.09 -22.13
C LEU A 51 18.13 -3.02 -21.51
N PRO A 52 18.59 -4.06 -22.23
CA PRO A 52 19.51 -5.04 -21.68
C PRO A 52 20.87 -4.42 -21.34
N TYR A 53 21.51 -4.95 -20.30
CA TYR A 53 22.92 -4.72 -20.01
C TYR A 53 23.52 -5.88 -19.22
N ASP A 54 24.44 -6.60 -19.83
CA ASP A 54 25.27 -7.62 -19.18
C ASP A 54 26.73 -7.22 -19.27
N ALA A 55 27.34 -6.93 -18.12
CA ALA A 55 28.72 -6.48 -18.03
C ALA A 55 29.75 -7.52 -18.53
N ARG A 56 29.34 -8.79 -18.71
CA ARG A 56 30.18 -9.87 -19.24
C ARG A 56 30.26 -9.89 -20.76
N THR A 57 29.22 -9.37 -21.43
CA THR A 57 29.06 -9.50 -22.88
C THR A 57 28.97 -8.17 -23.61
N GLN A 58 28.64 -7.07 -22.90
CA GLN A 58 28.49 -5.74 -23.48
C GLN A 58 29.47 -4.75 -22.85
N SER A 59 30.11 -3.93 -23.69
CA SER A 59 31.00 -2.89 -23.18
C SER A 59 30.22 -1.78 -22.47
N GLN A 60 30.81 -1.22 -21.41
CA GLN A 60 30.19 -0.11 -20.68
C GLN A 60 29.97 1.12 -21.58
N ALA A 61 30.87 1.37 -22.55
CA ALA A 61 30.78 2.50 -23.46
C ALA A 61 29.58 2.39 -24.41
N GLU A 62 29.33 1.20 -24.96
CA GLU A 62 28.14 0.93 -25.79
C GLU A 62 26.85 1.15 -25.01
N TYR A 63 26.76 0.59 -23.79
CA TYR A 63 25.57 0.77 -22.96
C TYR A 63 25.31 2.23 -22.60
N ILE A 64 26.36 3.00 -22.25
CA ILE A 64 26.24 4.43 -22.02
C ILE A 64 25.74 5.17 -23.27
N ALA A 65 26.20 4.79 -24.46
CA ALA A 65 25.70 5.35 -25.71
C ALA A 65 24.21 5.05 -25.90
N SER A 66 23.76 3.82 -25.63
CA SER A 66 22.34 3.45 -25.67
C SER A 66 21.51 4.26 -24.69
N VAL A 67 21.95 4.43 -23.44
CA VAL A 67 21.27 5.24 -22.42
C VAL A 67 21.13 6.70 -22.87
N LYS A 68 22.19 7.28 -23.44
CA LYS A 68 22.16 8.66 -23.96
C LYS A 68 21.26 8.79 -25.19
N ALA A 69 21.11 7.74 -25.99
CA ALA A 69 20.27 7.73 -27.17
C ALA A 69 18.77 7.56 -26.86
N LEU A 70 18.37 7.19 -25.64
CA LEU A 70 16.96 6.94 -25.29
C LEU A 70 16.03 8.13 -25.63
N SER A 71 16.52 9.36 -25.46
CA SER A 71 15.76 10.58 -25.74
C SER A 71 15.47 10.83 -27.22
N SER A 72 16.23 10.19 -28.14
CA SER A 72 16.05 10.36 -29.59
C SER A 72 14.72 9.82 -30.10
N THR A 73 14.13 8.86 -29.36
CA THR A 73 12.86 8.20 -29.68
C THR A 73 11.64 8.90 -29.09
N LEU A 74 11.83 10.10 -28.52
CA LEU A 74 10.81 10.86 -27.81
C LEU A 74 10.49 12.17 -28.54
N ASN A 75 9.20 12.50 -28.61
CA ASN A 75 8.70 13.75 -29.17
C ASN A 75 8.94 14.94 -28.21
N LEU A 76 8.64 16.15 -28.67
CA LEU A 76 8.67 17.34 -27.80
C LEU A 76 7.67 17.17 -26.65
N GLY A 77 8.09 17.48 -25.42
CA GLY A 77 7.27 17.32 -24.21
C GLY A 77 7.20 15.90 -23.65
N GLU A 78 7.75 14.89 -24.35
CA GLU A 78 7.84 13.52 -23.82
C GLU A 78 9.09 13.35 -22.94
N HIS A 79 8.93 12.59 -21.87
CA HIS A 79 9.98 12.26 -20.91
C HIS A 79 10.09 10.75 -20.75
N TYR A 80 11.19 10.28 -20.15
CA TYR A 80 11.32 8.89 -19.73
C TYR A 80 11.85 8.76 -18.31
N ALA A 81 11.57 7.62 -17.68
CA ALA A 81 12.22 7.18 -16.47
C ALA A 81 13.07 5.94 -16.74
N LEU A 82 14.14 5.77 -15.97
CA LEU A 82 15.06 4.64 -16.09
C LEU A 82 15.15 3.91 -14.75
N ILE A 83 14.78 2.64 -14.75
CA ILE A 83 14.86 1.75 -13.58
C ILE A 83 15.90 0.68 -13.90
N ALA A 84 17.01 0.71 -13.19
CA ALA A 84 18.15 -0.16 -13.44
C ALA A 84 18.48 -1.01 -12.22
N TYR A 85 18.97 -2.23 -12.46
CA TYR A 85 19.29 -3.21 -11.43
C TYR A 85 20.75 -3.67 -11.54
N GLY A 86 21.41 -3.94 -10.41
CA GLY A 86 22.76 -4.52 -10.37
C GLY A 86 23.81 -3.65 -11.10
N ASP A 87 24.59 -4.26 -12.00
CA ASP A 87 25.63 -3.56 -12.76
C ASP A 87 25.07 -2.42 -13.63
N ALA A 88 23.89 -2.61 -14.22
CA ALA A 88 23.22 -1.57 -14.99
C ALA A 88 22.97 -0.33 -14.11
N ALA A 89 22.52 -0.57 -12.87
CA ALA A 89 22.27 0.50 -11.90
C ALA A 89 23.55 1.30 -11.60
N SER A 90 24.69 0.63 -11.43
CA SER A 90 25.97 1.30 -11.21
C SER A 90 26.42 2.15 -12.40
N VAL A 91 26.26 1.64 -13.63
CA VAL A 91 26.62 2.42 -14.83
C VAL A 91 25.68 3.61 -15.01
N VAL A 92 24.38 3.42 -14.77
CA VAL A 92 23.37 4.50 -14.84
C VAL A 92 23.68 5.58 -13.80
N LEU A 93 23.94 5.21 -12.55
CA LEU A 93 24.29 6.17 -11.49
C LEU A 93 25.56 6.96 -11.82
N LYS A 94 26.57 6.36 -12.44
CA LYS A 94 27.76 7.10 -12.90
C LYS A 94 27.44 8.05 -14.04
N THR A 95 26.64 7.60 -15.00
CA THR A 95 26.28 8.37 -16.19
C THR A 95 25.40 9.59 -15.84
N ALA A 96 24.46 9.40 -14.91
CA ALA A 96 23.50 10.39 -14.47
C ALA A 96 24.09 11.54 -13.64
N GLN A 97 25.38 11.47 -13.27
CA GLN A 97 26.08 12.63 -12.70
C GLN A 97 26.13 13.81 -13.68
N LYS A 98 25.97 13.54 -14.98
CA LYS A 98 25.73 14.54 -16.01
C LYS A 98 24.25 14.51 -16.44
N PRO A 99 23.68 15.65 -16.87
CA PRO A 99 22.29 15.68 -17.30
C PRO A 99 21.99 14.69 -18.43
N LEU A 100 21.01 13.81 -18.22
CA LEU A 100 20.41 12.98 -19.26
C LEU A 100 19.21 13.71 -19.85
N ALA A 101 19.26 13.98 -21.16
CA ALA A 101 18.18 14.67 -21.88
C ALA A 101 16.85 13.92 -21.73
N LYS A 102 15.77 14.64 -21.44
CA LYS A 102 14.39 14.12 -21.26
C LYS A 102 14.20 13.05 -20.16
N CYS A 103 15.25 12.68 -19.41
CA CYS A 103 15.15 11.76 -18.28
C CYS A 103 14.58 12.50 -17.06
N CYS A 104 13.45 12.06 -16.53
CA CYS A 104 12.79 12.71 -15.39
C CYS A 104 12.95 11.93 -14.07
N ALA A 105 13.18 10.62 -14.12
CA ALA A 105 13.40 9.80 -12.93
C ALA A 105 14.43 8.68 -13.17
N ILE A 106 15.22 8.37 -12.13
CA ILE A 106 16.26 7.35 -12.14
C ILE A 106 16.14 6.54 -10.84
N ILE A 107 15.95 5.23 -10.99
CA ILE A 107 15.83 4.32 -9.86
C ILE A 107 16.90 3.24 -10.01
N ALA A 108 17.74 3.10 -8.99
CA ALA A 108 18.82 2.15 -8.95
C ALA A 108 18.56 1.09 -7.88
N PHE A 109 18.36 -0.16 -8.29
CA PHE A 109 18.22 -1.29 -7.40
C PHE A 109 19.55 -2.01 -7.24
N TYR A 110 19.98 -2.16 -5.98
CA TYR A 110 21.15 -2.90 -5.54
C TYR A 110 22.39 -2.74 -6.46
N PRO A 111 22.82 -1.49 -6.76
CA PRO A 111 24.01 -1.24 -7.58
C PRO A 111 25.25 -1.95 -7.00
N THR A 112 26.07 -2.56 -7.87
CA THR A 112 27.30 -3.26 -7.47
C THR A 112 28.39 -2.31 -7.00
N VAL A 113 28.39 -1.09 -7.53
CA VAL A 113 29.22 0.05 -7.13
C VAL A 113 28.33 1.23 -6.77
N LEU A 114 28.45 1.72 -5.54
CA LEU A 114 27.76 2.91 -5.04
C LEU A 114 28.56 4.19 -5.32
N PRO A 115 27.89 5.31 -5.68
CA PRO A 115 28.54 6.62 -5.72
C PRO A 115 28.94 7.06 -4.30
N SER A 116 29.84 8.05 -4.23
CA SER A 116 30.18 8.68 -2.95
C SER A 116 28.93 9.28 -2.30
N PRO A 117 28.80 9.26 -0.95
CA PRO A 117 27.68 9.93 -0.26
C PRO A 117 27.54 11.41 -0.62
N LYS A 118 28.63 12.06 -1.02
CA LYS A 118 28.67 13.48 -1.38
C LYS A 118 28.54 13.75 -2.88
N THR A 119 28.36 12.72 -3.70
CA THR A 119 28.11 12.89 -5.14
C THR A 119 26.82 13.66 -5.35
N MET A 120 26.90 14.74 -6.13
CA MET A 120 25.75 15.54 -6.52
C MET A 120 25.20 15.07 -7.86
N TYR A 121 23.88 15.09 -7.98
CA TYR A 121 23.16 14.79 -9.21
C TYR A 121 22.40 16.03 -9.69
N PRO A 122 22.16 16.18 -11.00
CA PRO A 122 21.37 17.29 -11.50
C PRO A 122 19.96 17.29 -10.90
N ASN A 123 19.45 18.46 -10.52
CA ASN A 123 18.11 18.62 -9.92
C ASN A 123 16.96 18.23 -10.85
N SER A 124 17.22 18.09 -12.16
CA SER A 124 16.24 17.65 -13.15
C SER A 124 15.89 16.16 -13.05
N HIS A 125 16.66 15.36 -12.29
CA HIS A 125 16.40 13.93 -12.10
C HIS A 125 15.78 13.68 -10.72
N GLN A 126 14.59 13.07 -10.68
CA GLN A 126 14.16 12.39 -9.45
C GLN A 126 15.01 11.12 -9.31
N LEU A 127 15.99 11.12 -8.40
CA LEU A 127 16.89 9.98 -8.21
C LEU A 127 16.66 9.29 -6.88
N GLN A 128 16.61 7.96 -6.90
CA GLN A 128 16.66 7.15 -5.69
C GLN A 128 17.38 5.82 -5.88
N VAL A 129 17.89 5.28 -4.77
CA VAL A 129 18.64 4.03 -4.74
C VAL A 129 18.05 3.10 -3.67
N HIS A 130 17.91 1.81 -3.98
CA HIS A 130 17.44 0.76 -3.08
C HIS A 130 18.56 -0.24 -2.80
N ILE A 131 18.86 -0.49 -1.52
CA ILE A 131 19.97 -1.33 -1.08
C ILE A 131 19.50 -2.49 -0.20
N ALA A 132 20.02 -3.68 -0.48
CA ALA A 132 19.78 -4.88 0.29
C ALA A 132 20.74 -4.98 1.49
N GLY A 133 20.22 -4.86 2.71
CA GLY A 133 21.01 -4.71 3.93
C GLY A 133 21.81 -5.96 4.35
N ARG A 134 21.42 -7.17 3.92
CA ARG A 134 22.13 -8.41 4.27
C ARG A 134 23.34 -8.69 3.39
N SER A 135 23.38 -8.14 2.17
CA SER A 135 24.41 -8.45 1.16
C SER A 135 25.17 -7.25 0.63
N GLN A 136 24.78 -6.03 1.00
CA GLN A 136 25.46 -4.81 0.55
C GLN A 136 25.79 -3.91 1.74
N THR A 137 27.03 -3.42 1.76
CA THR A 137 27.44 -2.35 2.64
C THR A 137 27.09 -1.01 2.00
N SER A 138 26.44 -0.12 2.76
CA SER A 138 26.16 1.24 2.32
C SER A 138 26.36 2.25 3.45
N PRO A 139 26.57 3.54 3.11
CA PRO A 139 26.39 4.63 4.05
C PRO A 139 24.98 4.61 4.65
N ARG A 140 24.79 5.30 5.79
CA ARG A 140 23.46 5.57 6.31
C ARG A 140 22.70 6.51 5.36
N PRO A 141 21.36 6.35 5.21
CA PRO A 141 20.57 7.21 4.32
C PRO A 141 20.71 8.71 4.57
N ASP A 142 20.85 9.15 5.82
CA ASP A 142 21.00 10.55 6.21
C ASP A 142 22.36 11.17 5.86
N MET A 143 23.35 10.34 5.50
CA MET A 143 24.68 10.81 5.10
C MET A 143 24.79 11.13 3.59
N CYS A 144 23.84 10.63 2.79
CA CYS A 144 23.84 10.74 1.34
C CYS A 144 23.16 12.04 0.87
N ALA A 145 23.78 12.73 -0.08
CA ALA A 145 23.21 13.88 -0.78
C ALA A 145 22.11 13.48 -1.80
N TRP A 146 21.90 12.18 -1.98
CA TRP A 146 20.92 11.56 -2.86
C TRP A 146 20.04 10.58 -2.07
N LYS A 147 18.82 10.33 -2.55
CA LYS A 147 17.82 9.53 -1.83
C LYS A 147 18.26 8.05 -1.79
N LEU A 148 18.46 7.52 -0.60
CA LEU A 148 18.82 6.13 -0.36
C LEU A 148 17.77 5.45 0.53
N TYR A 149 17.32 4.25 0.13
CA TYR A 149 16.54 3.35 0.95
C TYR A 149 17.33 2.07 1.21
N ARG A 150 17.41 1.68 2.48
CA ARG A 150 18.04 0.43 2.92
C ARG A 150 16.99 -0.51 3.49
N TYR A 151 17.09 -1.79 3.14
CA TYR A 151 16.16 -2.85 3.52
C TYR A 151 16.92 -3.93 4.32
N GLU A 152 16.80 -3.89 5.64
CA GLU A 152 17.72 -4.62 6.53
C GLU A 152 17.62 -6.15 6.44
N LYS A 153 16.46 -6.68 6.04
CA LYS A 153 16.16 -8.11 6.14
C LYS A 153 16.28 -8.89 4.82
N CYS A 154 16.69 -8.24 3.73
CA CYS A 154 16.77 -8.86 2.41
C CYS A 154 18.18 -8.80 1.80
N ALA A 155 18.39 -9.63 0.78
CA ALA A 155 19.62 -9.72 0.00
C ALA A 155 19.42 -9.17 -1.43
N THR A 156 20.52 -9.01 -2.16
CA THR A 156 20.53 -8.55 -3.56
C THR A 156 19.60 -9.41 -4.40
N GLY A 157 18.75 -8.77 -5.20
CA GLY A 157 17.70 -9.46 -5.96
C GLY A 157 16.32 -9.50 -5.27
N PHE A 158 16.17 -8.93 -4.07
CA PHE A 158 14.88 -8.96 -3.34
C PHE A 158 13.69 -8.38 -4.09
N ALA A 159 13.92 -7.47 -5.04
CA ALA A 159 12.88 -6.81 -5.82
C ALA A 159 12.63 -7.47 -7.19
N ASP A 160 13.35 -8.55 -7.51
CA ASP A 160 13.19 -9.29 -8.76
C ASP A 160 12.39 -10.58 -8.51
N PRO A 161 11.13 -10.69 -8.99
CA PRO A 161 10.31 -11.89 -8.82
C PRO A 161 10.91 -13.18 -9.38
N ALA A 162 11.89 -13.11 -10.29
CA ALA A 162 12.59 -14.29 -10.81
C ALA A 162 13.80 -14.70 -9.95
N SER A 163 14.21 -13.87 -8.98
CA SER A 163 15.35 -14.13 -8.11
C SER A 163 14.99 -15.09 -6.97
N PRO A 164 15.87 -16.03 -6.60
CA PRO A 164 15.70 -16.85 -5.39
C PRO A 164 15.76 -16.02 -4.10
N ALA A 165 16.26 -14.79 -4.17
CA ALA A 165 16.30 -13.86 -3.04
C ALA A 165 15.08 -12.93 -2.99
N TYR A 166 14.05 -13.14 -3.82
CA TYR A 166 12.84 -12.32 -3.84
C TYR A 166 12.15 -12.30 -2.48
N GLU A 167 11.88 -11.11 -1.96
CA GLU A 167 11.20 -10.93 -0.68
C GLU A 167 10.00 -10.00 -0.89
N THR A 168 8.79 -10.56 -0.77
CA THR A 168 7.55 -9.85 -1.15
C THR A 168 7.33 -8.58 -0.31
N VAL A 169 7.67 -8.61 0.98
CA VAL A 169 7.46 -7.49 1.90
C VAL A 169 8.34 -6.29 1.49
N GLU A 170 9.64 -6.53 1.32
CA GLU A 170 10.62 -5.52 0.93
C GLU A 170 10.40 -5.05 -0.51
N ALA A 171 10.06 -5.98 -1.43
CA ALA A 171 9.74 -5.67 -2.82
C ALA A 171 8.53 -4.74 -2.92
N ASN A 172 7.45 -5.01 -2.18
CA ASN A 172 6.26 -4.16 -2.19
C ASN A 172 6.56 -2.75 -1.63
N LEU A 173 7.38 -2.65 -0.59
CA LEU A 173 7.79 -1.36 -0.05
C LEU A 173 8.68 -0.58 -1.02
N ALA A 174 9.60 -1.26 -1.70
CA ALA A 174 10.42 -0.67 -2.75
C ALA A 174 9.61 -0.26 -3.98
N TRP A 175 8.60 -1.04 -4.35
CA TRP A 175 7.64 -0.73 -5.40
C TRP A 175 6.94 0.60 -5.13
N THR A 176 6.28 0.76 -3.97
CA THR A 176 5.56 2.02 -3.64
C THR A 176 6.50 3.24 -3.66
N ARG A 177 7.73 3.10 -3.16
CA ARG A 177 8.75 4.16 -3.22
C ARG A 177 9.19 4.47 -4.66
N THR A 178 9.33 3.45 -5.50
CA THR A 178 9.66 3.56 -6.93
C THR A 178 8.56 4.26 -7.70
N LEU A 179 7.31 3.82 -7.52
CA LEU A 179 6.15 4.44 -8.13
C LEU A 179 6.01 5.91 -7.73
N SER A 180 6.26 6.26 -6.46
CA SER A 180 6.28 7.65 -5.99
C SER A 180 7.30 8.51 -6.75
N CYS A 181 8.53 8.02 -6.87
CA CYS A 181 9.62 8.72 -7.56
C CYS A 181 9.33 8.91 -9.05
N VAL A 182 8.85 7.85 -9.72
CA VAL A 182 8.48 7.87 -11.13
C VAL A 182 7.34 8.85 -11.39
N ARG A 183 6.25 8.75 -10.62
CA ARG A 183 5.08 9.65 -10.75
C ARG A 183 5.47 11.11 -10.56
N LYS A 184 6.29 11.40 -9.53
CA LYS A 184 6.83 12.74 -9.31
C LYS A 184 7.68 13.23 -10.49
N GLY A 185 8.52 12.37 -11.07
CA GLY A 185 9.32 12.70 -12.24
C GLY A 185 8.46 13.06 -13.45
N PHE A 186 7.38 12.33 -13.68
CA PHE A 186 6.43 12.61 -14.75
C PHE A 186 5.41 13.72 -14.44
N GLY A 187 5.41 14.28 -13.22
CA GLY A 187 4.38 15.22 -12.79
C GLY A 187 2.97 14.63 -12.76
N LYS A 188 2.85 13.30 -12.59
CA LYS A 188 1.57 12.58 -12.54
C LYS A 188 1.14 12.35 -11.10
N ASN A 189 -0.07 12.78 -10.76
CA ASN A 189 -0.77 12.37 -9.55
C ASN A 189 -2.06 11.69 -9.95
N LEU A 190 -2.24 10.44 -9.51
CA LEU A 190 -3.49 9.72 -9.69
C LEU A 190 -4.42 10.13 -8.54
N ASP A 191 -5.60 10.62 -8.86
CA ASP A 191 -6.66 10.72 -7.88
C ASP A 191 -7.23 9.32 -7.62
N LEU A 192 -7.14 8.88 -6.38
CA LEU A 192 -7.63 7.58 -5.94
C LEU A 192 -9.06 7.66 -5.40
N GLU A 193 -9.64 8.87 -5.26
CA GLU A 193 -10.93 9.07 -4.61
C GLU A 193 -12.08 8.46 -5.43
N PRO A 194 -12.12 8.62 -6.78
CA PRO A 194 -13.13 7.94 -7.58
C PRO A 194 -13.07 6.42 -7.46
N LEU A 195 -11.86 5.85 -7.31
CA LEU A 195 -11.68 4.41 -7.11
C LEU A 195 -12.15 3.97 -5.73
N ALA A 196 -11.85 4.75 -4.69
CA ALA A 196 -12.31 4.50 -3.33
C ALA A 196 -13.85 4.52 -3.26
N GLN A 197 -14.48 5.51 -3.90
CA GLN A 197 -15.94 5.60 -3.98
C GLN A 197 -16.53 4.43 -4.77
N ALA A 198 -15.97 4.09 -5.93
CA ALA A 198 -16.46 2.95 -6.72
C ALA A 198 -16.37 1.62 -5.95
N HIS A 199 -15.30 1.43 -5.17
CA HIS A 199 -15.16 0.26 -4.30
C HIS A 199 -16.16 0.26 -3.14
N TRP A 200 -16.42 1.43 -2.55
CA TRP A 200 -17.43 1.60 -1.51
C TRP A 200 -18.83 1.22 -2.02
N ASN A 201 -19.24 1.79 -3.15
CA ASN A 201 -20.56 1.59 -3.72
C ASN A 201 -20.79 0.12 -4.06
N ALA A 202 -19.79 -0.53 -4.68
CA ALA A 202 -19.87 -1.95 -5.01
C ALA A 202 -20.07 -2.86 -3.78
N LYS A 203 -19.60 -2.44 -2.60
CA LYS A 203 -19.67 -3.23 -1.38
C LYS A 203 -20.93 -3.01 -0.54
N PHE A 204 -21.46 -1.79 -0.55
CA PHE A 204 -22.40 -1.36 0.49
C PHE A 204 -23.68 -0.73 -0.07
N GLU A 205 -23.77 -0.44 -1.37
CA GLU A 205 -24.99 0.15 -1.97
C GLU A 205 -25.87 -0.87 -2.68
N ASP A 206 -25.34 -2.06 -2.96
CA ASP A 206 -26.07 -3.14 -3.65
C ASP A 206 -26.28 -4.32 -2.70
N ASP A 207 -27.55 -4.67 -2.49
CA ASP A 207 -27.99 -5.74 -1.59
C ASP A 207 -28.19 -7.10 -2.30
N ASP A 208 -28.04 -7.15 -3.63
CA ASP A 208 -28.07 -8.39 -4.41
C ASP A 208 -26.69 -9.08 -4.37
N PRO A 209 -26.54 -10.26 -3.74
CA PRO A 209 -25.23 -10.85 -3.52
C PRO A 209 -24.48 -11.22 -4.81
N ASP A 210 -25.19 -11.65 -5.84
CA ASP A 210 -24.59 -12.03 -7.13
C ASP A 210 -24.08 -10.80 -7.87
N ARG A 211 -24.89 -9.74 -7.94
CA ARG A 211 -24.53 -8.49 -8.63
C ARG A 211 -23.41 -7.75 -7.89
N ALA A 212 -23.58 -7.56 -6.59
CA ALA A 212 -22.61 -6.86 -5.74
C ALA A 212 -21.24 -7.55 -5.76
N SER A 213 -21.20 -8.88 -5.58
CA SER A 213 -19.95 -9.64 -5.62
C SER A 213 -19.26 -9.48 -6.99
N MET A 214 -19.99 -9.56 -8.10
CA MET A 214 -19.40 -9.39 -9.43
C MET A 214 -18.84 -7.98 -9.66
N ASP A 215 -19.51 -6.94 -9.20
CA ASP A 215 -19.04 -5.56 -9.30
C ASP A 215 -17.79 -5.30 -8.45
N ILE A 216 -17.74 -5.83 -7.22
CA ILE A 216 -16.53 -5.79 -6.38
C ILE A 216 -15.35 -6.43 -7.12
N ILE A 217 -15.56 -7.62 -7.68
CA ILE A 217 -14.52 -8.38 -8.37
C ILE A 217 -14.08 -7.71 -9.67
N LYS A 218 -14.95 -6.98 -10.36
CA LYS A 218 -14.62 -6.18 -11.56
C LYS A 218 -13.67 -5.02 -11.26
N ASN A 219 -13.70 -4.50 -10.04
CA ASN A 219 -12.82 -3.42 -9.57
C ASN A 219 -11.44 -3.91 -9.09
N MET A 220 -11.22 -5.23 -9.09
CA MET A 220 -9.95 -5.84 -8.67
C MET A 220 -9.07 -6.25 -9.86
N THR A 221 -7.76 -6.34 -9.60
CA THR A 221 -6.75 -6.81 -10.56
C THR A 221 -6.98 -8.28 -10.96
N GLN A 222 -6.41 -8.70 -12.09
CA GLN A 222 -6.43 -10.12 -12.49
C GLN A 222 -5.35 -10.95 -11.79
N ASP A 223 -4.22 -10.32 -11.44
CA ASP A 223 -3.05 -10.97 -10.81
C ASP A 223 -3.31 -11.25 -9.33
N SER A 224 -4.13 -12.26 -9.05
CA SER A 224 -4.35 -12.84 -7.73
C SER A 224 -4.68 -11.81 -6.62
N PRO A 225 -5.72 -10.97 -6.78
CA PRO A 225 -6.11 -10.02 -5.75
C PRO A 225 -6.51 -10.72 -4.46
N HIS A 226 -6.39 -10.08 -3.30
CA HIS A 226 -6.80 -10.69 -2.04
C HIS A 226 -7.45 -9.75 -1.05
N VAL A 227 -8.35 -10.29 -0.25
CA VAL A 227 -8.97 -9.60 0.88
C VAL A 227 -8.66 -10.42 2.11
N THR A 228 -8.20 -9.77 3.17
CA THR A 228 -7.97 -10.43 4.46
C THR A 228 -8.66 -9.64 5.55
N VAL A 229 -9.56 -10.34 6.23
CA VAL A 229 -10.28 -9.89 7.40
C VAL A 229 -9.47 -10.34 8.61
N LEU A 230 -8.54 -9.53 9.07
CA LEU A 230 -7.46 -10.00 9.97
C LEU A 230 -7.96 -10.60 11.28
N PRO A 231 -8.96 -10.02 11.97
CA PRO A 231 -9.31 -10.52 13.31
C PRO A 231 -9.98 -11.89 13.32
N THR A 232 -10.50 -12.34 12.18
CA THR A 232 -11.13 -13.67 12.02
C THR A 232 -10.46 -14.51 10.94
N LEU A 233 -9.43 -13.99 10.28
CA LEU A 233 -8.72 -14.59 9.13
C LEU A 233 -9.64 -15.05 7.99
N GLN A 234 -10.73 -14.32 7.77
CA GLN A 234 -11.64 -14.54 6.64
C GLN A 234 -11.19 -13.79 5.39
N GLY A 235 -11.85 -14.05 4.27
CA GLY A 235 -11.59 -13.44 2.96
C GLY A 235 -11.16 -14.48 1.93
N GLY A 236 -10.27 -14.09 1.03
CA GLY A 236 -9.86 -14.97 -0.07
C GLY A 236 -8.74 -14.41 -0.92
N VAL A 237 -8.17 -15.27 -1.77
CA VAL A 237 -7.14 -14.93 -2.75
C VAL A 237 -7.62 -15.37 -4.14
N GLY A 238 -7.53 -14.47 -5.10
CA GLY A 238 -8.03 -14.64 -6.46
C GLY A 238 -9.50 -14.28 -6.61
N ARG A 239 -9.85 -13.78 -7.80
CA ARG A 239 -11.19 -13.25 -8.13
C ARG A 239 -12.34 -14.24 -7.85
N ARG A 240 -12.14 -15.53 -8.14
CA ARG A 240 -13.15 -16.57 -7.89
C ARG A 240 -13.46 -16.75 -6.40
N LYS A 241 -12.42 -16.91 -5.57
CA LYS A 241 -12.60 -17.09 -4.12
C LYS A 241 -13.15 -15.83 -3.45
N LEU A 242 -12.81 -14.66 -3.98
CA LEU A 242 -13.38 -13.42 -3.51
C LEU A 242 -14.86 -13.28 -3.92
N ALA A 243 -15.26 -13.69 -5.12
CA ALA A 243 -16.66 -13.71 -5.52
C ALA A 243 -17.49 -14.58 -4.57
N GLU A 244 -17.01 -15.81 -4.30
CA GLU A 244 -17.60 -16.72 -3.30
C GLU A 244 -17.68 -16.05 -1.92
N PHE A 245 -16.59 -15.44 -1.44
CA PHE A 245 -16.58 -14.77 -0.14
C PHE A 245 -17.60 -13.62 -0.04
N TYR A 246 -17.66 -12.76 -1.06
CA TYR A 246 -18.57 -11.61 -1.05
C TYR A 246 -20.03 -12.02 -1.17
N GLY A 247 -20.35 -12.93 -2.11
CA GLY A 247 -21.71 -13.37 -2.37
C GLY A 247 -22.30 -14.21 -1.23
N GLU A 248 -21.49 -15.03 -0.56
CA GLU A 248 -22.01 -15.96 0.45
C GLU A 248 -21.94 -15.39 1.88
N PHE A 249 -20.90 -14.63 2.23
CA PHE A 249 -20.60 -14.29 3.63
C PHE A 249 -20.53 -12.79 3.95
N PHE A 250 -20.39 -11.93 2.94
CA PHE A 250 -20.25 -10.49 3.17
C PHE A 250 -21.57 -9.75 2.91
N VAL A 251 -22.07 -9.79 1.67
CA VAL A 251 -23.26 -9.04 1.25
C VAL A 251 -24.51 -9.52 2.00
N PRO A 252 -24.76 -10.84 2.17
CA PRO A 252 -25.91 -11.30 2.95
C PRO A 252 -25.87 -10.90 4.43
N SER A 253 -24.68 -10.58 4.97
CA SER A 253 -24.47 -10.22 6.37
C SER A 253 -24.63 -8.71 6.66
N LEU A 254 -25.05 -7.91 5.68
CA LEU A 254 -25.39 -6.49 5.86
C LEU A 254 -26.80 -6.36 6.45
N VAL A 255 -26.89 -6.47 7.79
CA VAL A 255 -28.16 -6.31 8.52
C VAL A 255 -28.79 -4.92 8.31
N PRO A 256 -30.12 -4.74 8.49
CA PRO A 256 -30.80 -3.50 8.10
C PRO A 256 -30.31 -2.21 8.75
N ASP A 257 -29.75 -2.28 9.97
CA ASP A 257 -29.21 -1.13 10.71
C ASP A 257 -27.67 -1.04 10.67
N PHE A 258 -27.06 -1.74 9.71
CA PHE A 258 -25.62 -1.73 9.48
C PHE A 258 -25.19 -0.37 8.92
N GLU A 259 -24.37 0.35 9.68
CA GLU A 259 -23.90 1.69 9.35
C GLU A 259 -22.38 1.74 9.42
N ILE A 260 -21.78 2.38 8.42
CA ILE A 260 -20.36 2.72 8.44
C ILE A 260 -20.21 4.24 8.38
N ARG A 261 -19.53 4.79 9.39
CA ARG A 261 -19.12 6.18 9.43
C ARG A 261 -17.63 6.29 9.15
N LEU A 262 -17.25 6.85 7.99
CA LEU A 262 -15.86 7.20 7.71
C LEU A 262 -15.40 8.30 8.66
N VAL A 263 -14.35 8.04 9.43
CA VAL A 263 -13.76 8.98 10.40
C VAL A 263 -12.60 9.73 9.74
N SER A 264 -11.71 9.00 9.07
CA SER A 264 -10.59 9.58 8.33
C SER A 264 -10.22 8.72 7.13
N ARG A 265 -9.68 9.36 6.08
CA ARG A 265 -9.12 8.72 4.89
C ARG A 265 -7.74 9.28 4.62
N THR A 266 -6.75 8.39 4.48
CA THR A 266 -5.37 8.74 4.09
C THR A 266 -5.03 8.09 2.76
N MET A 267 -4.61 8.90 1.79
CA MET A 267 -4.29 8.43 0.45
C MET A 267 -2.80 8.56 0.18
N GLY A 268 -2.15 7.43 -0.05
CA GLY A 268 -0.78 7.34 -0.51
C GLY A 268 -0.70 7.29 -2.03
N VAL A 269 0.48 6.94 -2.53
CA VAL A 269 0.71 6.80 -3.97
C VAL A 269 -0.14 5.67 -4.56
N ASN A 270 -0.33 4.58 -3.84
CA ASN A 270 -1.08 3.41 -4.30
C ASN A 270 -1.76 2.66 -3.14
N ARG A 271 -2.12 3.41 -2.10
CA ARG A 271 -2.74 2.91 -0.88
C ARG A 271 -3.82 3.87 -0.44
N ILE A 272 -4.96 3.34 -0.03
CA ILE A 272 -6.03 4.07 0.65
C ILE A 272 -6.14 3.44 2.04
N VAL A 273 -6.12 4.28 3.08
CA VAL A 273 -6.31 3.84 4.46
C VAL A 273 -7.54 4.55 4.99
N ASP A 274 -8.59 3.79 5.22
CA ASP A 274 -9.85 4.27 5.77
C ASP A 274 -9.95 3.84 7.23
N GLU A 275 -10.14 4.82 8.11
CA GLU A 275 -10.50 4.62 9.50
C GLU A 275 -11.99 4.92 9.63
N MET A 276 -12.76 3.97 10.15
CA MET A 276 -14.20 4.03 10.19
C MET A 276 -14.75 3.48 11.50
N VAL A 277 -15.96 3.89 11.86
CA VAL A 277 -16.76 3.20 12.88
C VAL A 277 -17.84 2.41 12.17
N VAL A 278 -17.85 1.10 12.42
CA VAL A 278 -18.89 0.18 11.97
C VAL A 278 -19.84 -0.06 13.14
N SER A 279 -21.13 0.07 12.89
CA SER A 279 -22.14 -0.17 13.92
C SER A 279 -23.35 -0.91 13.37
N PHE A 280 -23.87 -1.85 14.14
CA PHE A 280 -25.00 -2.70 13.73
C PHE A 280 -25.60 -3.39 14.96
N THR A 281 -26.87 -3.80 14.89
CA THR A 281 -27.43 -4.75 15.84
C THR A 281 -27.19 -6.16 15.32
N HIS A 282 -26.66 -7.06 16.15
CA HIS A 282 -26.46 -8.46 15.77
C HIS A 282 -27.81 -9.23 15.77
N SER A 283 -28.70 -8.84 14.86
CA SER A 283 -30.07 -9.35 14.69
C SER A 283 -30.17 -10.60 13.82
N ASP A 284 -29.13 -10.86 13.03
CA ASP A 284 -28.96 -12.04 12.19
C ASP A 284 -27.47 -12.44 12.16
N GLU A 285 -27.11 -13.48 11.40
CA GLU A 285 -25.73 -13.92 11.21
C GLU A 285 -24.90 -12.86 10.45
N VAL A 286 -23.85 -12.35 11.12
CA VAL A 286 -22.87 -11.43 10.53
C VAL A 286 -21.53 -12.16 10.41
N ASP A 287 -21.46 -13.13 9.50
CA ASP A 287 -20.43 -14.17 9.50
C ASP A 287 -19.02 -13.62 9.30
N TRP A 288 -18.85 -12.57 8.51
CA TRP A 288 -17.53 -11.97 8.29
C TRP A 288 -16.96 -11.26 9.54
N ILE A 289 -17.78 -10.94 10.56
CA ILE A 289 -17.35 -10.39 11.87
C ILE A 289 -17.43 -11.46 12.98
N LEU A 290 -18.49 -12.25 13.01
CA LEU A 290 -18.84 -13.18 14.09
C LEU A 290 -19.19 -14.57 13.52
N PRO A 291 -18.23 -15.26 12.86
CA PRO A 291 -18.50 -16.51 12.16
C PRO A 291 -19.06 -17.57 13.11
N GLY A 292 -20.25 -18.11 12.78
CA GLY A 292 -20.91 -19.16 13.55
C GLY A 292 -21.58 -18.71 14.85
N VAL A 293 -21.68 -17.40 15.12
CA VAL A 293 -22.42 -16.86 16.27
C VAL A 293 -23.82 -16.48 15.82
N LYS A 294 -24.84 -17.12 16.41
CA LYS A 294 -26.25 -16.75 16.17
C LYS A 294 -26.55 -15.35 16.70
N ALA A 295 -27.58 -14.72 16.15
CA ALA A 295 -28.09 -13.42 16.57
C ALA A 295 -28.13 -13.29 18.10
N THR A 296 -27.43 -12.27 18.61
CA THR A 296 -27.39 -11.96 20.06
C THR A 296 -28.28 -10.77 20.42
N HIS A 297 -28.81 -10.08 19.40
CA HIS A 297 -29.65 -8.88 19.50
C HIS A 297 -28.99 -7.74 20.29
N LYS A 298 -27.66 -7.72 20.35
CA LYS A 298 -26.89 -6.64 20.98
C LYS A 298 -26.33 -5.70 19.92
N ARG A 299 -26.31 -4.42 20.26
CA ARG A 299 -25.65 -3.40 19.45
C ARG A 299 -24.13 -3.57 19.53
N VAL A 300 -23.48 -3.52 18.38
CA VAL A 300 -22.03 -3.47 18.20
C VAL A 300 -21.66 -2.10 17.65
N GLU A 301 -20.61 -1.50 18.20
CA GLU A 301 -19.90 -0.34 17.68
C GLU A 301 -18.41 -0.64 17.75
N VAL A 302 -17.72 -0.63 16.61
CA VAL A 302 -16.31 -1.00 16.54
C VAL A 302 -15.55 -0.09 15.58
N ALA A 303 -14.39 0.41 16.04
CA ALA A 303 -13.45 1.09 15.16
C ALA A 303 -12.76 0.06 14.26
N MET A 304 -12.78 0.33 12.96
CA MET A 304 -12.22 -0.53 11.92
C MET A 304 -11.28 0.28 11.03
N VAL A 305 -10.16 -0.33 10.64
CA VAL A 305 -9.24 0.23 9.65
C VAL A 305 -9.22 -0.68 8.43
N SER A 306 -9.50 -0.15 7.25
CA SER A 306 -9.28 -0.82 5.97
C SER A 306 -8.05 -0.24 5.27
N VAL A 307 -7.13 -1.09 4.86
CA VAL A 307 -5.94 -0.74 4.08
C VAL A 307 -6.07 -1.36 2.70
N VAL A 308 -6.39 -0.53 1.71
CA VAL A 308 -6.59 -0.93 0.32
C VAL A 308 -5.33 -0.63 -0.49
N ALA A 309 -4.81 -1.65 -1.17
CA ALA A 309 -3.74 -1.56 -2.15
C ALA A 309 -4.30 -1.43 -3.56
N VAL A 310 -3.76 -0.48 -4.31
CA VAL A 310 -4.18 -0.20 -5.69
C VAL A 310 -2.99 -0.39 -6.63
N ARG A 311 -3.29 -0.76 -7.88
CA ARG A 311 -2.37 -0.68 -9.01
C ARG A 311 -3.16 -0.14 -10.21
N GLY A 312 -2.71 0.99 -10.75
CA GLY A 312 -3.50 1.73 -11.74
C GLY A 312 -4.88 2.08 -11.20
N ASP A 313 -5.93 1.66 -11.89
CA ASP A 313 -7.35 1.85 -11.53
C ASP A 313 -7.98 0.60 -10.88
N LYS A 314 -7.17 -0.36 -10.41
CA LYS A 314 -7.65 -1.63 -9.87
C LYS A 314 -7.12 -1.92 -8.47
N LEU A 315 -7.96 -2.56 -7.66
CA LEU A 315 -7.58 -3.03 -6.33
C LEU A 315 -6.73 -4.31 -6.43
N VAL A 316 -5.61 -4.30 -5.73
CA VAL A 316 -4.72 -5.45 -5.56
C VAL A 316 -5.08 -6.20 -4.28
N SER A 317 -5.29 -5.47 -3.19
CA SER A 317 -5.62 -6.11 -1.94
C SER A 317 -6.36 -5.21 -0.97
N GLU A 318 -7.01 -5.83 0.00
CA GLU A 318 -7.59 -5.14 1.13
C GLU A 318 -7.32 -5.88 2.43
N HIS A 319 -6.94 -5.14 3.47
CA HIS A 319 -6.71 -5.66 4.80
C HIS A 319 -7.56 -4.90 5.80
N MET A 320 -8.46 -5.60 6.48
CA MET A 320 -9.35 -5.02 7.49
C MET A 320 -8.90 -5.40 8.89
N TYR A 321 -8.81 -4.41 9.79
CA TYR A 321 -8.37 -4.55 11.16
C TYR A 321 -9.43 -3.97 12.11
N TRP A 322 -9.67 -4.66 13.22
CA TRP A 322 -10.44 -4.15 14.35
C TRP A 322 -10.10 -4.95 15.62
N ASP A 323 -10.59 -4.51 16.78
CA ASP A 323 -10.46 -5.23 18.04
C ASP A 323 -11.60 -6.24 18.22
N GLN A 324 -11.33 -7.51 17.90
CA GLN A 324 -12.32 -8.58 18.04
C GLN A 324 -12.69 -8.86 19.49
N ALA A 325 -11.80 -8.64 20.46
CA ALA A 325 -12.14 -8.84 21.86
C ALA A 325 -13.23 -7.85 22.30
N SER A 326 -13.14 -6.60 21.84
CA SER A 326 -14.17 -5.59 22.07
C SER A 326 -15.50 -5.93 21.41
N VAL A 327 -15.51 -6.56 20.22
CA VAL A 327 -16.75 -7.08 19.62
C VAL A 327 -17.34 -8.21 20.48
N LEU A 328 -16.52 -9.19 20.89
CA LEU A 328 -16.96 -10.33 21.71
C LEU A 328 -17.51 -9.89 23.09
N VAL A 329 -16.97 -8.83 23.69
CA VAL A 329 -17.53 -8.22 24.92
C VAL A 329 -18.92 -7.66 24.64
N GLN A 330 -19.08 -6.90 23.55
CA GLN A 330 -20.36 -6.26 23.21
C GLN A 330 -21.45 -7.28 22.94
N VAL A 331 -21.14 -8.39 22.26
CA VAL A 331 -22.11 -9.48 22.06
C VAL A 331 -22.27 -10.40 23.28
N GLY A 332 -21.43 -10.25 24.30
CA GLY A 332 -21.47 -10.97 25.58
C GLY A 332 -20.91 -12.39 25.53
N LEU A 333 -20.03 -12.68 24.57
CA LEU A 333 -19.26 -13.91 24.52
C LEU A 333 -17.96 -13.81 25.34
N LEU A 334 -17.54 -12.60 25.69
CA LEU A 334 -16.38 -12.35 26.55
C LEU A 334 -16.80 -11.50 27.76
N ASP A 335 -16.65 -12.04 28.98
CA ASP A 335 -16.78 -11.26 30.22
C ASP A 335 -15.40 -10.79 30.67
N PRO A 336 -15.12 -9.47 30.68
CA PRO A 336 -13.84 -8.93 31.12
C PRO A 336 -13.46 -9.30 32.57
N LYS A 337 -14.43 -9.66 33.42
CA LYS A 337 -14.19 -10.04 34.82
C LYS A 337 -13.75 -11.50 34.98
N VAL A 338 -13.93 -12.32 33.95
CA VAL A 338 -13.53 -13.74 33.96
C VAL A 338 -12.05 -13.83 33.59
N VAL A 339 -11.21 -13.70 34.61
CA VAL A 339 -9.75 -13.79 34.50
C VAL A 339 -9.26 -15.20 34.87
N PRO A 340 -8.24 -15.77 34.19
CA PRO A 340 -7.64 -17.03 34.59
C PRO A 340 -7.20 -17.04 36.06
N LYS A 341 -7.51 -18.10 36.81
CA LYS A 341 -7.27 -18.19 38.26
C LYS A 341 -5.85 -17.82 38.68
N LYS A 342 -4.84 -18.29 37.93
CA LYS A 342 -3.43 -17.97 38.16
C LYS A 342 -3.19 -16.46 38.11
N MET A 343 -3.61 -15.81 37.02
CA MET A 343 -3.44 -14.37 36.82
C MET A 343 -4.21 -13.55 37.87
N LYS A 344 -5.40 -14.03 38.26
CA LYS A 344 -6.17 -13.42 39.35
C LYS A 344 -5.42 -13.49 40.69
N GLY A 345 -4.78 -14.62 40.98
CA GLY A 345 -3.90 -14.78 42.16
C GLY A 345 -2.65 -13.89 42.12
N GLU A 346 -2.18 -13.56 40.92
CA GLU A 346 -1.09 -12.61 40.66
C GLU A 346 -1.55 -11.13 40.63
N GLY A 347 -2.83 -10.86 40.90
CA GLY A 347 -3.38 -9.50 41.05
C GLY A 347 -4.10 -8.93 39.82
N LEU A 348 -4.23 -9.67 38.72
CA LEU A 348 -5.00 -9.23 37.55
C LEU A 348 -6.50 -9.24 37.87
N LYS A 349 -7.09 -8.04 37.98
CA LYS A 349 -8.49 -7.86 38.39
C LYS A 349 -9.50 -8.06 37.26
N MET A 350 -9.16 -7.70 36.03
CA MET A 350 -9.98 -7.86 34.83
C MET A 350 -9.11 -7.89 33.56
N LEU A 351 -9.69 -8.31 32.43
CA LEU A 351 -9.05 -8.25 31.12
C LEU A 351 -8.99 -6.81 30.60
N PRO A 352 -7.91 -6.40 29.91
CA PRO A 352 -7.73 -5.04 29.38
C PRO A 352 -8.47 -4.84 28.06
N VAL A 353 -9.81 -4.91 28.10
CA VAL A 353 -10.71 -4.76 26.93
C VAL A 353 -11.78 -3.71 27.25
N VAL A 354 -12.23 -2.97 26.23
CA VAL A 354 -13.06 -1.75 26.44
C VAL A 354 -14.41 -1.78 25.74
N GLY A 355 -14.64 -2.69 24.79
CA GLY A 355 -15.91 -2.75 24.08
C GLY A 355 -16.13 -1.50 23.20
N ALA A 356 -17.36 -1.00 23.19
CA ALA A 356 -17.78 0.14 22.36
C ALA A 356 -17.06 1.47 22.69
N GLU A 357 -16.47 1.59 23.89
CA GLU A 357 -15.87 2.85 24.34
C GLU A 357 -14.68 3.29 23.46
N ALA A 358 -13.97 2.35 22.83
CA ALA A 358 -12.92 2.69 21.86
C ALA A 358 -13.48 3.44 20.64
N ALA A 359 -14.59 2.98 20.07
CA ALA A 359 -15.22 3.61 18.91
C ALA A 359 -15.76 5.01 19.27
N LYS A 360 -16.40 5.14 20.43
CA LYS A 360 -16.91 6.42 20.93
C LYS A 360 -15.80 7.44 21.16
N GLN A 361 -14.68 7.00 21.75
CA GLN A 361 -13.53 7.87 22.01
C GLN A 361 -12.82 8.29 20.71
N LEU A 362 -12.80 7.43 19.69
CA LEU A 362 -12.25 7.75 18.37
C LEU A 362 -13.06 8.88 17.69
N VAL A 363 -14.39 8.77 17.69
CA VAL A 363 -15.27 9.74 17.03
C VAL A 363 -15.33 11.06 17.79
N GLU A 364 -15.35 11.00 19.12
CA GLU A 364 -15.49 12.17 19.97
C GLU A 364 -14.54 12.05 21.18
N PRO A 365 -13.26 12.43 21.00
CA PRO A 365 -12.26 12.35 22.04
C PRO A 365 -12.63 13.24 23.23
N GLN A 366 -12.88 12.62 24.39
CA GLN A 366 -13.14 13.34 25.64
C GLN A 366 -12.22 12.85 26.74
N GLN A 367 -11.64 13.79 27.52
CA GLN A 367 -10.76 13.44 28.64
C GLN A 367 -11.46 12.56 29.69
N GLY A 368 -12.76 12.80 29.93
CA GLY A 368 -13.54 12.04 30.91
C GLY A 368 -13.90 10.60 30.51
N LYS A 369 -13.73 10.24 29.22
CA LYS A 369 -14.07 8.91 28.68
C LYS A 369 -12.90 7.92 28.72
N TYR A 370 -11.67 8.37 29.04
CA TYR A 370 -10.57 7.43 29.28
C TYR A 370 -10.90 6.55 30.50
N ASN A 371 -10.79 5.24 30.32
CA ASN A 371 -11.11 4.29 31.37
C ASN A 371 -10.08 4.34 32.51
N ARG A 372 -10.39 3.63 33.59
CA ARG A 372 -9.56 3.56 34.79
C ARG A 372 -8.76 2.27 34.89
N LEU A 373 -8.52 1.52 33.80
CA LEU A 373 -7.85 0.22 33.86
C LEU A 373 -6.50 0.30 34.59
N LEU A 374 -5.71 1.35 34.34
CA LEU A 374 -4.45 1.56 35.06
C LEU A 374 -4.65 1.72 36.58
N GLN A 375 -5.65 2.49 37.01
CA GLN A 375 -5.99 2.65 38.44
C GLN A 375 -6.54 1.34 39.04
N VAL A 376 -7.41 0.64 38.31
CA VAL A 376 -7.95 -0.66 38.70
C VAL A 376 -6.81 -1.64 38.98
N HIS A 377 -5.74 -1.61 38.19
CA HIS A 377 -4.56 -2.46 38.39
C HIS A 377 -3.47 -1.88 39.31
N GLY A 378 -3.74 -0.76 39.99
CA GLY A 378 -2.79 -0.13 40.93
C GLY A 378 -1.55 0.46 40.26
N LEU A 379 -1.57 0.64 38.94
CA LEU A 379 -0.43 1.16 38.15
C LEU A 379 -0.34 2.69 38.20
N LEU A 380 -1.31 3.36 38.82
CA LEU A 380 -1.33 4.81 39.04
C LEU A 380 -1.17 5.19 40.52
N ASP A 381 -1.09 4.21 41.43
CA ASP A 381 -0.87 4.48 42.85
C ASP A 381 0.58 5.00 43.04
N GLY A 382 0.72 6.31 43.30
CA GLY A 382 2.01 7.01 43.41
C GLY A 382 2.32 7.97 42.27
N VAL A 383 1.53 7.96 41.19
CA VAL A 383 1.55 9.01 40.16
C VAL A 383 0.56 10.08 40.60
N ASN A 384 0.96 10.96 41.53
CA ASN A 384 0.18 12.13 41.91
C ASN A 384 -0.06 13.00 40.66
N GLY A 385 -1.28 12.95 40.12
CA GLY A 385 -1.76 13.89 39.12
C GLY A 385 -2.57 14.99 39.80
N ASN A 386 -1.93 16.15 40.02
CA ASN A 386 -2.61 17.44 40.08
C ASN A 386 -3.25 17.78 38.74
#